data_AF-A0A482UMM0-F1
#
_entry.id   AF-A0A482UMM0-F1
#
_cell.length_a   1.000
_cell.length_b   1.000
_cell.length_c   1.000
_cell.angle_alpha   90.00
_cell.angle_beta   90.00
_cell.angle_gamma   90.00
#
_symmetry.space_group_name_H-M   'P 1'
#
loop_
_entity.id
_entity.type
_entity.pdbx_description
1 polymer ?
#
loop_
_entity_poly.entity_id
_entity_poly.type
_entity_poly.pdbx_seq_one_letter_code
_entity_poly.pdbx_strand_id
1 'polypeptide(L)' 'SQHIMSVEDLAVCSSYAHALFRHGQSLALKMGLVLVDTKYEFGKDTDGKIVLVDEIHTPDSSRYWVAETYEERMKAGEVG' A
#
# COMPACT_ATOMS: atom_id res chain seq x y z
N SER A 1 16.48 -21.68 -9.58
CA SER A 1 16.28 -20.46 -8.77
C SER A 1 14.96 -19.84 -9.22
N GLN A 2 14.10 -19.41 -8.29
CA GLN A 2 12.77 -18.94 -8.68
C GLN A 2 12.86 -17.63 -9.46
N HIS A 3 12.32 -17.65 -10.67
CA HIS A 3 12.32 -16.55 -11.64
C HIS A 3 11.14 -15.62 -11.34
N ILE A 4 11.15 -14.98 -10.16
CA ILE A 4 9.97 -14.26 -9.62
C ILE A 4 9.82 -12.86 -10.25
N MET A 5 10.91 -12.09 -10.37
CA MET A 5 10.89 -10.68 -10.80
C MET A 5 12.31 -10.20 -11.14
N SER A 6 12.47 -9.28 -12.11
CA SER A 6 13.76 -8.59 -12.32
C SER A 6 13.98 -7.46 -11.30
N VAL A 7 15.22 -6.99 -11.18
CA VAL A 7 15.53 -5.85 -10.28
C VAL A 7 14.87 -4.56 -10.78
N GLU A 8 14.81 -4.39 -12.10
CA GLU A 8 14.15 -3.26 -12.75
C GLU A 8 12.64 -3.27 -12.50
N ASP A 9 11.99 -4.43 -12.64
CA ASP A 9 10.57 -4.58 -12.34
C ASP A 9 10.27 -4.27 -10.87
N LEU A 10 11.12 -4.76 -9.96
CA LEU A 10 10.99 -4.50 -8.52
C LEU A 10 11.09 -3.00 -8.20
N ALA A 11 12.03 -2.30 -8.84
CA ALA A 11 12.19 -0.86 -8.66
C ALA A 11 10.95 -0.08 -9.15
N VAL A 12 10.36 -0.49 -10.27
CA VAL A 12 9.12 0.10 -10.81
C VAL A 12 7.95 -0.16 -9.87
N CYS A 13 7.72 -1.41 -9.47
CA CYS A 13 6.66 -1.79 -8.53
C CYS A 13 6.77 -1.04 -7.21
N SER A 14 7.98 -0.94 -6.64
CA SER A 14 8.24 -0.21 -5.40
C SER A 14 7.91 1.29 -5.54
N SER A 15 8.34 1.92 -6.63
CA SER A 15 8.03 3.32 -6.93
C SER A 15 6.51 3.57 -6.99
N TYR A 16 5.78 2.71 -7.69
CA TYR A 16 4.33 2.80 -7.81
C TYR A 16 3.62 2.56 -6.47
N ALA A 17 4.00 1.51 -5.73
CA ALA A 17 3.46 1.21 -4.41
C ALA A 17 3.62 2.39 -3.45
N HIS A 18 4.81 3.01 -3.41
CA HIS A 18 5.06 4.19 -2.57
C HIS A 18 4.26 5.42 -3.00
N ALA A 19 4.10 5.65 -4.30
CA ALA A 19 3.29 6.76 -4.80
C ALA A 19 1.81 6.59 -4.45
N LEU A 20 1.26 5.39 -4.67
CA LEU A 20 -0.11 5.04 -4.29
C LEU A 20 -0.31 5.13 -2.78
N PHE A 21 0.63 4.62 -1.98
CA PHE A 21 0.53 4.64 -0.53
C PHE A 21 0.49 6.06 0.03
N ARG A 22 1.38 6.95 -0.44
CA ARG A 22 1.36 8.38 -0.06
C ARG A 22 0.03 9.05 -0.43
N HIS A 23 -0.51 8.73 -1.61
CA HIS A 23 -1.81 9.25 -2.02
C HIS A 23 -2.95 8.76 -1.11
N GLY A 24 -2.97 7.46 -0.82
CA GLY A 24 -3.95 6.83 0.06
C GLY A 24 -3.90 7.39 1.48
N GLN A 25 -2.70 7.60 2.04
CA GLN A 25 -2.53 8.24 3.34
C GLN A 25 -3.10 9.66 3.36
N SER A 26 -2.86 10.46 2.31
CA SER A 26 -3.42 11.81 2.21
C SER A 26 -4.95 11.80 2.14
N LEU A 27 -5.53 10.83 1.42
CA LEU A 27 -6.99 10.70 1.31
C LEU A 27 -7.62 10.22 2.63
N ALA A 28 -7.04 9.19 3.25
CA ALA A 28 -7.51 8.64 4.52
C ALA A 28 -7.51 9.70 5.63
N LEU A 29 -6.45 10.52 5.69
CA LEU A 29 -6.32 11.57 6.71
C LEU A 29 -7.43 12.62 6.60
N LYS A 30 -7.87 12.96 5.38
CA LYS A 30 -9.01 13.87 5.16
C LYS A 30 -10.33 13.30 5.71
N MET A 31 -10.40 11.99 5.91
CA MET A 31 -11.54 11.27 6.48
C MET A 31 -11.35 10.92 7.96
N GLY A 32 -10.30 11.44 8.62
CA GLY A 32 -10.00 11.14 10.02
C GLY A 32 -9.41 9.74 10.25
N LEU A 33 -8.87 9.11 9.19
CA LEU A 33 -8.27 7.79 9.24
C LEU A 33 -6.76 7.84 8.97
N VAL A 34 -6.03 6.86 9.47
CA VAL A 34 -4.64 6.59 9.13
C VAL A 34 -4.58 5.28 8.36
N LEU A 35 -4.10 5.33 7.12
CA LEU A 35 -3.73 4.14 6.35
C LEU A 35 -2.37 3.64 6.84
N VAL A 36 -2.39 2.52 7.57
CA VAL A 36 -1.21 1.93 8.24
C VAL A 36 -0.37 1.15 7.24
N ASP A 37 -1.02 0.31 6.43
CA ASP A 37 -0.43 -0.48 5.36
C ASP A 37 -1.51 -0.93 4.39
N THR A 38 -1.06 -1.44 3.24
CA THR A 38 -1.90 -1.97 2.17
C THR A 38 -1.08 -2.91 1.29
N LYS A 39 -1.74 -3.90 0.70
CA LYS A 39 -1.15 -4.82 -0.29
C LYS A 39 -1.48 -4.33 -1.70
N TYR A 40 -0.49 -4.27 -2.56
CA TYR A 40 -0.68 -4.06 -4.00
C TYR A 40 -0.30 -5.30 -4.78
N GLU A 41 -1.05 -5.59 -5.85
CA GLU A 41 -0.70 -6.62 -6.81
C GLU A 41 -0.42 -6.00 -8.18
N PHE A 42 0.74 -6.34 -8.71
CA PHE A 42 1.21 -5.89 -10.02
C PHE A 42 1.36 -7.07 -10.97
N GLY A 43 1.00 -6.85 -12.22
CA GLY A 43 1.23 -7.76 -13.33
C GLY A 43 1.98 -7.08 -14.46
N LYS A 44 2.28 -7.85 -15.50
CA LYS A 44 2.75 -7.32 -16.79
C LYS A 44 1.64 -7.45 -17.82
N ASP A 45 1.40 -6.38 -18.57
CA ASP A 45 0.55 -6.44 -19.75
C ASP A 45 1.25 -7.15 -20.92
N THR A 46 0.59 -7.21 -22.07
CA THR A 46 1.09 -7.87 -23.29
C THR A 46 2.38 -7.26 -23.83
N ASP A 47 2.66 -6.00 -23.49
CA ASP A 47 3.85 -5.26 -23.92
C ASP A 47 4.97 -5.34 -22.86
N GLY A 48 4.73 -6.08 -21.77
CA GLY A 48 5.69 -6.26 -20.66
C GLY A 48 5.73 -5.09 -19.68
N LYS A 49 4.79 -4.14 -19.76
CA LYS A 49 4.72 -2.99 -18.86
C LYS A 49 4.06 -3.39 -17.54
N ILE A 50 4.61 -2.88 -16.44
CA ILE A 50 4.03 -3.06 -15.10
C ILE A 50 2.70 -2.32 -14.99
N VAL A 51 1.66 -3.05 -14.61
CA VAL A 51 0.30 -2.55 -14.39
C VAL A 51 -0.22 -3.05 -13.04
N LEU A 52 -1.09 -2.27 -12.40
CA LEU A 52 -1.79 -2.66 -11.20
C LEU A 52 -3.04 -3.47 -11.59
N VAL A 53 -3.31 -4.58 -10.90
CA VAL A 53 -4.32 -5.55 -11.35
C VAL A 53 -5.45 -5.84 -10.36
N ASP A 54 -5.24 -5.54 -9.08
CA ASP A 54 -6.19 -5.83 -7.99
C ASP A 54 -6.78 -4.54 -7.39
N GLU A 55 -7.65 -4.68 -6.40
CA GLU A 55 -8.24 -3.58 -5.64
C GLU A 55 -7.21 -2.72 -4.90
N ILE A 56 -7.64 -1.50 -4.54
CA ILE A 56 -6.79 -0.48 -3.95
C ILE A 56 -7.53 0.19 -2.79
N HIS A 57 -6.88 0.27 -1.62
CA HIS A 57 -7.35 1.08 -0.49
C HIS A 57 -8.75 0.69 -0.01
N THR A 58 -9.11 -0.58 -0.21
CA THR A 58 -10.29 -1.21 0.39
C THR A 58 -9.93 -1.76 1.77
N PRO A 59 -10.91 -1.97 2.66
CA PRO A 59 -10.66 -2.60 3.97
C PRO A 59 -10.07 -4.01 3.90
N ASP A 60 -10.32 -4.74 2.82
CA ASP A 60 -9.83 -6.12 2.65
C ASP A 60 -8.35 -6.15 2.28
N SER A 61 -7.89 -5.14 1.53
CA SER A 61 -6.50 -4.99 1.10
C SER A 61 -5.66 -4.10 2.02
N SER A 62 -6.27 -3.42 3.00
CA SER A 62 -5.66 -2.30 3.72
C SER A 62 -6.09 -2.19 5.18
N ARG A 63 -5.15 -1.79 6.05
CA ARG A 63 -5.43 -1.55 7.47
C ARG A 63 -5.59 -0.05 7.73
N TYR A 64 -6.74 0.31 8.30
CA TYR A 64 -7.07 1.68 8.69
C TYR A 64 -7.27 1.80 10.19
N TRP A 65 -6.70 2.85 10.79
CA TRP A 65 -6.97 3.24 12.18
C TRP A 65 -7.67 4.59 12.24
N VAL A 66 -8.38 4.85 13.33
CA VAL A 66 -8.94 6.19 13.62
C VAL A 66 -7.79 7.10 14.06
N ALA A 67 -7.63 8.24 13.38
CA ALA A 67 -6.49 9.14 13.57
C ALA A 67 -6.35 9.64 15.01
N GLU A 68 -7.47 9.92 15.67
CA GLU A 68 -7.50 10.39 17.07
C GLU A 68 -6.86 9.39 18.06
N THR A 69 -6.92 8.10 17.75
CA THR A 69 -6.41 7.02 18.62
C THR A 69 -5.01 6.51 18.23
N TYR A 70 -4.46 7.01 17.12
CA TYR A 70 -3.23 6.48 16.54
C TYR A 70 -2.02 6.64 17.47
N GLU A 71 -1.82 7.83 18.04
CA GLU A 71 -0.68 8.07 18.94
C GLU A 71 -0.73 7.21 20.21
N GLU A 72 -1.92 6.99 20.75
CA GLU A 72 -2.11 6.22 21.98
C GLU A 72 -1.79 4.73 21.75
N ARG A 73 -2.28 4.16 20.64
CA ARG A 73 -2.01 2.76 20.27
C ARG A 73 -0.54 2.51 19.95
N MET A 74 0.10 3.46 19.25
CA MET A 74 1.55 3.40 19.01
C MET A 74 2.36 3.41 20.31
N LYS A 75 1.96 4.24 21.29
CA LYS A 75 2.62 4.29 22.62
C LYS A 75 2.36 3.03 23.44
N ALA A 76 1.18 2.42 23.29
CA ALA A 76 0.80 1.20 23.99
C ALA A 76 1.46 -0.07 23.43
N GLY A 77 2.16 0.00 22.28
CA GLY A 77 2.69 -1.17 21.60
C GLY A 77 1.59 -2.05 20.97
N GLU A 78 0.37 -1.53 20.90
CA GLU A 78 -0.79 -2.17 20.26
C GLU A 78 -0.75 -1.87 18.75
N VAL A 79 0.35 -2.26 18.13
CA VAL A 79 0.48 -2.30 16.67
C VAL A 79 -0.02 -3.68 16.24
N GLY A 80 -1.22 -3.69 15.66
CA GLY A 80 -1.86 -4.92 15.15
C GLY A 80 -1.12 -5.58 13.99
#